data_AF-A0A6N2LVX1-F1
#
_entry.id   AF-A0A6N2LVX1-F1
#
_cell.length_a   1.000
_cell.length_b   1.000
_cell.length_c   1.000
_cell.angle_alpha   90.00
_cell.angle_beta   90.00
_cell.angle_gamma   90.00
#
_symmetry.space_group_name_H-M   'P 1'
#
loop_
_entity.id
_entity.type
_entity.pdbx_description
1 polymer ?
#
loop_
_entity_poly.entity_id
_entity_poly.type
_entity_poly.pdbx_seq_one_letter_code
_entity_poly.pdbx_strand_id
1 'polypeptide(L)'
;MLSSPTEPLYFQHDGHSRTIVGIQSRPQKNGVPQYNLLILDPAHRTVALERSLGENAGWKKLIKRGVHTLKKPQYQLCYIDPGIAIGEEMEQLKKIDSVFIEF
;
A
#
# COMPACT_ATOMS: atom_id res chain seq x y z
N MET A 1 18.66 9.68 -4.06
CA MET A 1 17.78 9.79 -5.25
C MET A 1 16.37 9.50 -4.77
N LEU A 2 15.50 10.52 -4.70
CA LEU A 2 14.08 10.32 -4.44
C LEU A 2 13.50 9.81 -5.76
N SER A 3 13.01 8.58 -5.80
CA SER A 3 12.21 8.08 -6.92
C SER A 3 10.96 8.97 -7.04
N SER A 4 10.41 9.10 -8.25
CA SER A 4 9.13 9.77 -8.50
C SER A 4 8.09 9.43 -7.42
N PRO A 5 7.22 10.38 -7.03
CA PRO A 5 6.12 10.05 -6.13
C PRO A 5 5.21 9.06 -6.84
N THR A 6 5.39 7.78 -6.57
CA THR A 6 4.44 6.74 -6.97
C THR A 6 3.15 6.99 -6.23
N GLU A 7 2.04 7.00 -6.95
CA GLU A 7 0.71 7.16 -6.39
C GLU A 7 0.48 6.10 -5.30
N PRO A 8 -0.16 6.47 -4.17
CA PRO A 8 -0.52 5.50 -3.16
C PRO A 8 -1.42 4.40 -3.73
N LEU A 9 -1.22 3.15 -3.29
CA LEU A 9 -2.04 2.02 -3.74
C LEU A 9 -3.21 1.81 -2.79
N TYR A 10 -4.40 1.66 -3.36
CA TYR A 10 -5.56 1.19 -2.60
C TYR A 10 -5.40 -0.30 -2.31
N PHE A 11 -5.51 -0.68 -1.05
CA PHE A 11 -5.21 -2.01 -0.56
C PHE A 11 -6.41 -2.59 0.19
N GLN A 12 -7.10 -3.52 -0.46
CA GLN A 12 -8.34 -4.11 0.01
C GLN A 12 -8.14 -5.56 0.43
N HIS A 13 -8.86 -5.97 1.46
CA HIS A 13 -9.17 -7.37 1.73
C HIS A 13 -10.56 -7.47 2.33
N ASP A 14 -11.04 -8.70 2.56
CA ASP A 14 -12.33 -8.89 3.20
C ASP A 14 -12.44 -8.13 4.54
N GLY A 15 -13.44 -7.25 4.61
CA GLY A 15 -13.82 -6.44 5.77
C GLY A 15 -13.05 -5.13 6.03
N HIS A 16 -12.01 -4.77 5.27
CA HIS A 16 -11.28 -3.50 5.51
C HIS A 16 -10.43 -3.04 4.32
N SER A 17 -10.30 -1.73 4.17
CA SER A 17 -9.45 -1.06 3.17
C SER A 17 -8.37 -0.22 3.85
N ARG A 18 -7.20 -0.13 3.20
CA ARG A 18 -6.05 0.64 3.66
C ARG A 18 -5.32 1.24 2.45
N THR A 19 -4.37 2.14 2.69
CA THR A 19 -3.59 2.78 1.63
C THR A 19 -2.11 2.48 1.80
N ILE A 20 -1.47 1.86 0.82
CA ILE A 20 -0.02 1.67 0.79
C ILE A 20 0.61 2.95 0.23
N VAL A 21 1.49 3.59 1.02
CA VAL A 21 2.19 4.82 0.65
C VAL A 21 3.68 4.61 0.38
N GLY A 22 4.15 3.36 0.45
CA GLY A 22 5.52 3.02 0.11
C GLY A 22 5.96 1.65 0.60
N ILE A 23 7.19 1.29 0.26
CA ILE A 23 7.84 0.04 0.64
C ILE A 23 9.24 0.31 1.19
N GLN A 24 9.60 -0.39 2.25
CA GLN A 24 10.95 -0.39 2.82
C GLN A 24 11.60 -1.74 2.56
N SER A 25 12.69 -1.74 1.77
CA SER A 25 13.61 -2.88 1.67
C SER A 25 14.65 -2.80 2.79
N ARG A 26 14.89 -3.93 3.47
CA ARG A 26 15.95 -4.07 4.47
C ARG A 26 16.86 -5.22 4.08
N PRO A 27 18.16 -4.96 3.82
CA PRO A 27 19.14 -6.03 3.63
C PRO A 27 19.14 -6.98 4.83
N GLN A 28 19.28 -8.28 4.56
CA GLN A 28 19.44 -9.31 5.57
C GLN A 28 20.77 -10.02 5.36
N LYS A 29 21.31 -10.61 6.43
CA LYS A 29 22.59 -11.35 6.40
C LYS A 29 22.57 -12.55 5.46
N ASN A 30 21.40 -13.13 5.21
CA ASN A 30 21.19 -14.26 4.30
C ASN A 30 21.07 -13.84 2.81
N GLY A 31 21.26 -12.55 2.50
CA GLY A 31 21.16 -12.02 1.14
C GLY A 31 19.73 -11.78 0.64
N VAL A 32 18.70 -12.29 1.34
CA VAL A 32 17.29 -12.10 0.94
C VAL A 32 16.72 -10.86 1.65
N PRO A 33 16.44 -9.77 0.92
CA PRO A 33 15.92 -8.56 1.55
C PRO A 33 14.56 -8.80 2.22
N GLN A 34 14.40 -8.24 3.41
CA GLN A 34 13.11 -8.20 4.08
C GLN A 34 12.34 -6.95 3.64
N TYR A 35 11.14 -7.15 3.12
CA TYR A 35 10.26 -6.06 2.73
C TYR A 35 9.24 -5.74 3.81
N ASN A 36 8.93 -4.45 3.95
CA ASN A 36 7.82 -3.98 4.77
C ASN A 36 7.05 -2.92 4.00
N LEU A 37 5.73 -3.01 4.04
CA LEU A 37 4.84 -1.99 3.49
C LEU A 37 4.70 -0.85 4.50
N LEU A 38 4.55 0.36 3.98
CA LEU A 38 4.12 1.54 4.72
C LEU A 38 2.63 1.75 4.40
N ILE A 39 1.77 1.53 5.39
CA ILE A 39 0.33 1.47 5.23
C ILE A 39 -0.33 2.51 6.15
N LEU A 40 -1.12 3.39 5.56
CA LEU A 40 -2.05 4.24 6.29
C LEU A 40 -3.36 3.47 6.46
N ASP A 41 -3.89 3.50 7.69
CA ASP A 41 -5.13 2.82 8.06
C ASP A 41 -6.16 3.88 8.47
N PRO A 42 -7.33 3.95 7.81
CA PRO A 42 -8.36 4.92 8.17
C PRO A 42 -8.92 4.70 9.59
N ALA A 43 -8.70 3.54 10.21
CA ALA A 43 -9.09 3.26 11.58
C ALA A 43 -8.13 3.87 12.63
N HIS A 44 -6.96 4.38 12.23
CA HIS A 44 -6.07 5.05 13.18
C HIS A 44 -6.58 6.44 13.53
N ARG A 45 -6.52 6.79 14.82
CA ARG A 45 -6.78 8.15 15.28
C ARG A 45 -5.69 9.09 14.77
N THR A 46 -6.09 10.14 14.04
CA THR A 46 -5.18 11.14 13.46
C THR A 46 -4.18 11.70 14.48
N VAL A 47 -4.65 12.03 15.69
CA VAL A 47 -3.82 12.59 16.78
C VAL A 47 -2.64 11.68 17.15
N ALA A 48 -2.85 10.36 17.17
CA ALA A 48 -1.80 9.42 17.52
C ALA A 48 -0.72 9.35 16.42
N LEU A 49 -1.15 9.37 15.16
CA LEU A 49 -0.24 9.38 14.02
C LEU A 49 0.54 10.69 13.96
N GLU A 50 -0.14 11.83 14.03
CA GLU A 50 0.46 13.17 14.01
C GLU A 50 1.53 13.33 15.10
N ARG A 51 1.19 13.02 16.36
CA ARG A 51 2.15 13.08 17.48
C ARG A 51 3.37 12.19 17.23
N SER A 52 3.15 10.94 16.81
CA SER A 52 4.23 9.98 16.58
C SER A 52 5.19 10.40 15.45
N LEU A 53 4.67 11.11 14.45
CA LEU A 53 5.45 11.65 13.35
C LEU A 53 6.22 12.90 13.80
N GLY A 54 5.56 13.83 14.52
CA GLY A 54 6.19 15.05 15.05
C GLY A 54 7.32 14.77 16.05
N GLU A 55 7.14 13.76 16.91
CA GLU A 55 8.17 13.31 17.87
C GLU A 55 9.19 12.34 17.25
N ASN A 56 8.96 11.91 16.00
CA ASN A 56 9.72 10.84 15.32
C ASN A 56 9.87 9.56 16.17
N ALA A 57 8.87 9.27 16.99
CA ALA A 57 8.87 8.18 17.95
C ALA A 57 7.60 7.34 17.80
N GLY A 58 7.73 6.02 17.77
CA GLY A 58 6.58 5.11 17.76
C GLY A 58 5.82 4.98 16.42
N TRP A 59 6.01 5.88 15.44
CA TRP A 59 5.30 5.86 14.15
C TRP A 59 5.39 4.54 13.39
N LYS A 60 6.51 3.80 13.55
CA LYS A 60 6.71 2.49 12.92
C LYS A 60 5.61 1.49 13.27
N LYS A 61 5.11 1.50 14.51
CA LYS A 61 4.02 0.60 14.93
C LYS A 61 2.70 0.94 14.22
N LEU A 62 2.50 2.22 13.89
CA LEU A 62 1.29 2.69 13.23
C LEU A 62 1.32 2.35 11.74
N ILE A 63 2.41 2.64 11.01
CA ILE A 63 2.38 2.54 9.54
C ILE A 63 3.14 1.33 8.97
N LYS A 64 4.10 0.74 9.70
CA LYS A 64 4.95 -0.31 9.13
C LYS A 64 4.29 -1.68 9.27
N ARG A 65 4.17 -2.41 8.17
CA ARG A 65 3.59 -3.76 8.11
C ARG A 65 4.52 -4.72 7.40
N GLY A 66 5.01 -5.73 8.12
CA GLY A 66 5.77 -6.84 7.53
C GLY A 66 4.82 -7.88 6.90
N VAL A 67 5.34 -8.71 6.00
CA VAL A 67 4.55 -9.75 5.30
C VAL A 67 3.78 -10.65 6.27
N HIS A 68 4.39 -11.02 7.41
CA HIS A 68 3.77 -11.82 8.47
C HIS A 68 2.50 -11.20 9.10
N THR A 69 2.25 -9.90 8.88
CA THR A 69 1.04 -9.20 9.36
C THR A 69 -0.11 -9.25 8.36
N LEU A 70 0.14 -9.69 7.12
CA LEU A 70 -0.83 -9.83 6.05
C LEU A 70 -1.38 -11.27 6.05
N LYS A 71 -2.46 -11.51 6.80
CA LYS A 71 -2.99 -12.86 7.08
C LYS A 71 -4.30 -13.20 6.37
N LYS A 72 -4.87 -12.27 5.60
CA LYS A 72 -6.13 -12.52 4.88
C LYS A 72 -5.86 -13.42 3.68
N PRO A 73 -6.80 -14.30 3.31
CA PRO A 73 -6.59 -15.26 2.23
C PRO A 73 -6.45 -14.58 0.86
N GLN A 74 -7.07 -13.41 0.70
CA GLN A 74 -7.04 -12.65 -0.53
C GLN A 74 -6.84 -11.17 -0.24
N TYR A 75 -6.05 -10.53 -1.10
CA TYR A 75 -5.84 -9.10 -1.14
C TYR A 75 -6.04 -8.61 -2.57
N GLN A 76 -6.60 -7.41 -2.70
CA GLN A 76 -6.72 -6.71 -3.98
C GLN A 76 -5.95 -5.40 -3.88
N LEU A 77 -5.20 -5.10 -4.93
CA LEU A 77 -4.46 -3.85 -5.09
C LEU A 77 -5.09 -3.09 -6.24
N CYS A 78 -5.34 -1.81 -6.03
CA CYS A 78 -5.75 -0.90 -7.09
C CYS A 78 -4.74 0.26 -7.13
N TYR A 79 -4.25 0.53 -8.34
CA TYR A 79 -3.33 1.60 -8.65
C TYR A 79 -3.99 2.54 -9.65
N ILE A 80 -3.46 3.75 -9.77
CA ILE A 80 -3.99 4.75 -10.68
C ILE A 80 -3.04 4.83 -11.86
N ASP A 81 -3.55 4.56 -13.05
CA ASP A 81 -2.84 4.91 -14.28
C ASP A 81 -2.85 6.44 -14.46
N PRO A 82 -1.70 7.06 -14.77
CA PRO A 82 -1.63 8.50 -14.92
C PRO A 82 -2.40 8.96 -16.16
N GLY A 83 -3.22 10.01 -16.01
CA GLY A 83 -3.96 10.62 -17.11
C GLY A 83 -5.49 10.54 -16.93
N ILE A 84 -6.22 10.81 -18.01
CA ILE A 84 -7.68 10.70 -18.06
C ILE A 84 -8.01 9.84 -19.28
N ALA A 85 -8.71 8.73 -19.05
CA ALA A 85 -9.14 7.85 -20.12
C ALA A 85 -10.12 8.54 -21.07
N ILE A 86 -9.90 8.39 -22.37
CA ILE A 86 -10.74 8.96 -23.43
C ILE A 86 -10.97 7.95 -24.56
N GLY A 87 -12.02 8.16 -25.36
CA GLY A 87 -12.30 7.35 -26.54
C GLY A 87 -12.47 5.87 -26.21
N GLU A 88 -11.70 5.01 -26.87
CA GLU A 88 -11.79 3.55 -26.72
C GLU A 88 -11.41 3.07 -25.31
N GLU A 89 -10.41 3.69 -24.68
CA GLU A 89 -9.97 3.35 -23.32
C GLU A 89 -11.12 3.55 -22.32
N MET A 90 -11.84 4.67 -22.43
CA MET A 90 -13.00 4.95 -21.58
C MET A 90 -14.13 3.91 -21.77
N GLU A 91 -14.34 3.42 -22.99
CA GLU A 91 -15.31 2.35 -23.26
C GLU A 91 -14.86 1.01 -22.67
N GLN A 92 -13.55 0.71 -22.67
CA GLN A 92 -12.99 -0.49 -22.05
C GLN A 92 -13.16 -0.47 -20.53
N LEU A 93 -12.94 0.68 -19.88
CA LEU A 93 -13.08 0.86 -18.42
C LEU A 93 -14.51 0.68 -17.89
N LYS A 94 -15.53 0.60 -18.77
CA LYS A 94 -16.90 0.21 -18.38
C LYS A 94 -16.99 -1.27 -17.97
N LYS A 95 -16.01 -2.09 -18.36
CA LYS A 95 -15.88 -3.47 -17.93
C LYS A 95 -14.90 -3.50 -16.77
N ILE A 96 -15.36 -3.98 -15.62
CA ILE A 96 -14.48 -4.19 -14.48
C ILE A 96 -13.67 -5.47 -14.75
N ASP A 97 -12.35 -5.32 -14.87
CA ASP A 97 -11.40 -6.42 -14.97
C ASP A 97 -10.32 -6.32 -13.88
N SER A 98 -9.53 -7.38 -13.76
CA SER A 98 -8.37 -7.42 -12.85
C SER A 98 -7.41 -8.52 -13.28
N VAL A 99 -6.14 -8.39 -12.89
CA VAL A 99 -5.14 -9.46 -13.03
C VAL A 99 -5.15 -10.31 -11.76
N PHE A 100 -5.45 -11.60 -11.91
CA PHE A 100 -5.35 -12.57 -10.82
C PHE A 100 -3.92 -13.12 -10.74
N ILE A 101 -3.33 -13.09 -9.55
CA ILE A 101 -1.97 -13.59 -9.29
C ILE A 101 -2.04 -14.67 -8.20
N GLU A 102 -1.55 -15.86 -8.51
CA GLU A 102 -1.42 -17.01 -7.61
C GLU A 102 0.07 -17.40 -7.53
N PHE A 103 0.54 -17.79 -6.34
CA PHE A 103 1.94 -18.10 -6.04
C PHE A 103 2.11 -19.53 -5.55
#